data_AF-A0A1F9B1Z1-F1
#
_entry.id   AF-A0A1F9B1Z1-F1
#
_cell.length_a   1.000
_cell.length_b   1.000
_cell.length_c   1.000
_cell.angle_alpha   90.00
_cell.angle_beta   90.00
_cell.angle_gamma   90.00
#
_symmetry.space_group_name_H-M   'P 1'
#
loop_
_entity.id
_entity.type
_entity.pdbx_description
1 polymer ?
#
loop_
_entity_poly.entity_id
_entity_poly.type
_entity_poly.pdbx_seq_one_letter_code
_entity_poly.pdbx_strand_id
1 'polypeptide(L)' 'MRHNRDEKRFDRRVGHLRCMLANMTNSLFLHGKIRTTLPKAKELRSLAENMITLGKKGDMSARRRAIAFMRDKTVV' A
#
# COMPACT_ATOMS: atom_id res chain seq x y z
N MET A 1 -23.79 13.04 -7.94
CA MET A 1 -22.74 12.14 -7.38
C MET A 1 -21.72 11.82 -8.46
N ARG A 2 -20.48 11.45 -8.11
CA ARG A 2 -19.57 10.85 -9.09
C ARG A 2 -19.94 9.38 -9.25
N HIS A 3 -20.51 8.99 -10.39
CA HIS A 3 -20.87 7.61 -10.68
C HIS A 3 -19.61 6.75 -10.90
N ASN A 4 -19.62 5.50 -10.41
CA ASN A 4 -18.58 4.48 -10.58
C ASN A 4 -17.14 4.92 -10.24
N ARG A 5 -16.98 5.73 -9.18
CA ARG A 5 -15.65 6.08 -8.65
C ARG A 5 -15.38 5.38 -7.32
N ASP A 6 -14.54 4.35 -7.38
CA ASP A 6 -14.09 3.62 -6.19
C ASP A 6 -12.84 4.24 -5.52
N GLU A 7 -12.24 5.27 -6.14
CA GLU A 7 -11.04 5.93 -5.62
C GLU A 7 -11.32 6.79 -4.36
N LYS A 8 -10.83 6.33 -3.20
CA LYS A 8 -10.90 7.08 -1.93
C LYS A 8 -9.72 8.02 -1.75
N ARG A 9 -10.00 9.33 -1.68
CA ARG A 9 -8.94 10.37 -1.58
C ARG A 9 -8.57 10.80 -0.15
N PHE A 10 -9.35 10.42 0.87
CA PHE A 10 -9.12 10.78 2.28
C PHE A 10 -8.75 12.26 2.52
N ASP A 11 -9.34 13.17 1.75
CA ASP A 11 -9.03 14.60 1.77
C ASP A 11 -7.54 14.94 1.52
N ARG A 12 -6.88 14.15 0.68
CA ARG A 12 -5.47 14.32 0.30
C ARG A 12 -5.31 14.38 -1.21
N ARG A 13 -4.31 15.13 -1.65
CA ARG A 13 -3.83 15.07 -3.04
C ARG A 13 -3.26 13.67 -3.34
N VAL A 14 -3.35 13.24 -4.59
CA VAL A 14 -2.97 11.87 -5.02
C VAL A 14 -1.53 11.51 -4.64
N GLY A 15 -0.59 12.46 -4.76
CA GLY A 15 0.81 12.24 -4.35
C GLY A 15 0.95 11.94 -2.85
N HIS A 16 0.32 12.76 -2.00
CA HIS A 16 0.35 12.58 -0.56
C HIS A 16 -0.38 11.30 -0.12
N LEU A 17 -1.50 10.98 -0.78
CA LEU A 17 -2.23 9.73 -0.58
C LEU A 17 -1.35 8.50 -0.84
N ARG A 18 -0.63 8.48 -1.97
CA ARG A 18 0.29 7.38 -2.33
C ARG A 18 1.40 7.20 -1.29
N CYS A 19 2.04 8.30 -0.87
CA CYS A 19 3.07 8.24 0.17
C CYS A 19 2.51 7.74 1.51
N MET A 20 1.33 8.22 1.92
CA MET A 20 0.67 7.78 3.15
C MET A 20 0.39 6.27 3.13
N LEU A 21 -0.15 5.76 2.01
CA LEU A 21 -0.45 4.34 1.86
C LEU A 21 0.81 3.48 1.88
N ALA A 22 1.87 3.89 1.16
CA ALA A 22 3.15 3.19 1.18
C ALA A 22 3.74 3.10 2.61
N ASN A 23 3.73 4.21 3.36
CA ASN A 23 4.23 4.22 4.74
C ASN A 23 3.41 3.31 5.66
N MET A 24 2.08 3.29 5.51
CA MET A 24 1.22 2.38 6.29
C MET A 24 1.46 0.91 5.91
N THR A 25 1.69 0.61 4.63
CA THR A 25 2.03 -0.74 4.17
C THR A 25 3.36 -1.20 4.77
N ASN A 26 4.39 -0.34 4.76
CA ASN A 26 5.68 -0.66 5.39
C ASN A 26 5.51 -0.91 6.90
N SER A 27 4.77 -0.03 7.59
CA SER A 27 4.50 -0.17 9.03
C SER A 27 3.74 -1.46 9.34
N LEU A 28 2.81 -1.88 8.47
CA LEU A 28 2.08 -3.13 8.63
C LEU A 28 2.99 -4.35 8.52
N PHE A 29 3.94 -4.36 7.59
CA PHE A 29 4.88 -5.47 7.44
C PHE A 29 5.95 -5.49 8.53
N LEU A 30 6.42 -4.32 8.97
CA LEU A 30 7.42 -4.21 10.05
C LEU A 30 6.86 -4.61 11.41
N HIS A 31 5.62 -4.21 11.73
CA HIS A 31 5.03 -4.39 13.06
C HIS A 31 3.97 -5.50 13.12
N GLY A 32 3.58 -6.09 11.99
CA GLY A 32 2.55 -7.12 11.88
C GLY A 32 1.11 -6.65 12.12
N LYS A 33 0.91 -5.54 12.82
CA LYS A 33 -0.41 -4.95 13.10
C LYS A 33 -0.32 -3.44 13.27
N ILE A 34 -1.26 -2.71 12.69
CA ILE A 34 -1.41 -1.27 12.88
C ILE A 34 -2.85 -0.90 13.25
N ARG A 35 -3.02 0.19 14.01
CA ARG A 35 -4.34 0.79 14.27
C ARG A 35 -4.56 1.95 13.30
N THR A 36 -5.65 1.91 12.53
CA THR A 36 -6.00 2.97 11.57
C THR A 36 -7.53 3.09 11.44
N THR A 37 -8.01 4.03 10.64
CA THR A 37 -9.44 4.20 10.41
C THR A 37 -9.97 3.17 9.43
N LEU A 38 -11.25 2.76 9.58
CA LEU A 38 -11.90 1.76 8.75
C LEU A 38 -11.74 2.01 7.22
N PRO A 39 -11.98 3.22 6.68
CA PRO A 39 -11.86 3.41 5.25
C PRO A 39 -10.41 3.36 4.77
N LYS A 40 -9.42 3.75 5.59
CA LYS A 40 -7.99 3.58 5.29
C LYS A 40 -7.58 2.11 5.31
N ALA A 41 -8.10 1.33 6.28
CA ALA A 41 -7.83 -0.10 6.37
C ALA A 41 -8.34 -0.86 5.13
N LYS A 42 -9.52 -0.51 4.62
CA LYS A 42 -10.08 -1.12 3.40
C LYS A 42 -9.20 -0.90 2.17
N GLU A 43 -8.69 0.31 1.96
CA GLU A 43 -7.75 0.60 0.85
C GLU A 43 -6.39 -0.08 1.07
N LEU A 44 -5.88 -0.05 2.30
CA LEU A 44 -4.60 -0.68 2.65
C LEU A 44 -4.62 -2.18 2.40
N ARG A 45 -5.76 -2.86 2.65
CA ARG A 45 -5.91 -4.30 2.46
C ARG A 45 -5.56 -4.72 1.03
N SER A 46 -6.15 -4.06 0.02
CA SER A 46 -5.90 -4.38 -1.39
C SER A 46 -4.43 -4.17 -1.76
N LEU A 47 -3.80 -3.10 -1.26
CA LEU A 47 -2.38 -2.83 -1.51
C LEU A 47 -1.47 -3.86 -0.84
N ALA A 48 -1.75 -4.24 0.41
CA ALA A 48 -0.98 -5.24 1.14
C ALA A 48 -1.07 -6.63 0.47
N GLU A 49 -2.26 -7.04 0.04
CA GLU A 49 -2.47 -8.30 -0.72
C GLU A 49 -1.67 -8.32 -2.02
N ASN A 50 -1.65 -7.20 -2.76
CA ASN A 50 -0.84 -7.07 -3.96
C ASN A 50 0.67 -7.20 -3.67
N MET A 51 1.17 -6.59 -2.59
CA MET A 51 2.57 -6.72 -2.19
C MET A 51 2.92 -8.16 -1.80
N ILE A 52 2.04 -8.85 -1.07
CA ILE A 52 2.22 -10.28 -0.75
C ILE A 52 2.27 -11.12 -2.03
N THR A 53 1.42 -10.81 -3.01
CA THR A 53 1.40 -11.51 -4.31
C THR A 53 2.70 -11.31 -5.08
N LEU A 54 3.23 -10.09 -5.10
CA LEU A 54 4.55 -9.81 -5.69
C LEU A 54 5.67 -10.55 -4.95
N GLY A 55 5.64 -10.58 -3.62
CA GLY A 55 6.61 -11.32 -2.80
C GLY A 55 6.59 -12.83 -3.07
N LYS A 56 5.40 -13.42 -3.21
CA LYS A 56 5.22 -14.84 -3.56
C LYS A 56 5.77 -15.19 -4.94
N LYS A 57 5.76 -14.24 -5.90
CA LYS A 57 6.27 -14.47 -7.26
C LYS A 57 7.80 -14.61 -7.29
N GLY A 58 8.52 -13.88 -6.45
CA GLY A 58 9.97 -14.04 -6.25
C GLY A 58 10.88 -13.64 -7.42
N ASP A 59 10.35 -13.09 -8.52
CA ASP A 59 11.16 -12.65 -9.66
C ASP A 59 11.78 -11.25 -9.45
N MET A 60 12.86 -10.93 -10.18
CA MET A 60 13.54 -9.63 -10.06
C MET A 60 12.62 -8.46 -10.42
N SER A 61 11.68 -8.68 -11.35
CA SER A 61 10.71 -7.68 -11.78
C SER A 61 9.72 -7.33 -10.66
N ALA A 62 9.19 -8.31 -9.94
CA ALA A 62 8.31 -8.14 -8.80
C ALA A 62 9.05 -7.43 -7.66
N ARG A 63 10.31 -7.80 -7.40
CA ARG A 63 11.13 -7.09 -6.41
C ARG A 63 11.30 -5.62 -6.77
N ARG A 64 11.60 -5.29 -8.04
CA ARG A 64 11.71 -3.90 -8.51
C ARG A 64 10.39 -3.12 -8.35
N ARG A 65 9.25 -3.76 -8.62
CA ARG A 65 7.91 -3.15 -8.45
C ARG A 65 7.59 -2.88 -6.98
N ALA A 66 7.88 -3.83 -6.10
CA ALA A 66 7.68 -3.69 -4.65
C ALA A 66 8.53 -2.53 -4.10
N ILE A 67 9.82 -2.48 -4.45
CA ILE A 67 10.74 -1.40 -4.05
C ILE A 67 10.26 -0.03 -4.57
N ALA A 68 9.77 0.04 -5.81
CA ALA A 68 9.27 1.30 -6.38
C ALA A 68 8.07 1.87 -5.59
N PHE A 69 7.24 1.00 -5.02
CA PHE A 69 6.10 1.41 -4.20
C PHE A 69 6.49 1.70 -2.74
N MET A 70 7.17 0.76 -2.08
CA MET A 70 7.48 0.81 -0.65
C MET A 70 8.61 1.76 -0.31
N ARG A 71 9.54 2.02 -1.24
CA ARG A 71 10.71 2.91 -1.11
C ARG A 71 11.66 2.59 0.04
N ASP A 72 11.43 1.49 0.75
CA ASP A 72 12.25 0.99 1.83
C ASP A 72 12.83 -0.37 1.45
N LYS A 73 14.16 -0.50 1.57
CA LYS A 73 14.88 -1.74 1.26
C LYS A 73 14.90 -2.72 2.43
N THR A 74 14.60 -2.26 3.64
CA THR A 74 14.60 -3.10 4.85
C THR A 74 13.41 -4.06 4.88
N VAL A 75 12.30 -3.66 4.24
CA VAL A 75 11.03 -4.39 4.25
C VAL A 75 10.86 -5.31 3.03
N VAL A 76 11.75 -5.24 2.01
CA VAL A 76 11.63 -5.95 0.72
C VAL A 76 12.81 -6.90 0.45
#